data_AF-A0AAW3YZI2-F1
#
_entry.id   AF-A0AAW3YZI2-F1
#
_cell.length_a   1.000
_cell.length_b   1.000
_cell.length_c   1.000
_cell.angle_alpha   90.00
_cell.angle_beta   90.00
_cell.angle_gamma   90.00
#
_symmetry.space_group_name_H-M   'P 1'
#
loop_
_entity.id
_entity.type
_entity.pdbx_description
1 polymer ?
#
loop_
_entity_poly.entity_id
_entity_poly.type
_entity_poly.pdbx_seq_one_letter_code
_entity_poly.pdbx_strand_id
1 'polypeptide(L)'
;MKKLLISFIAILFFICGFNLKAFAAEEVIDYQSLYNQAIQEGVLDQNSVSYNEWLKQNKEEFMPIYQDGLKQGVFLEPLSYNEWLKLNNYGQAPMGDTEFFDDVTPKGSWGGFTLKA
;
A
#
# COMPACT_ATOMS: atom_id res chain seq x y z
N MET A 1 22.73 55.13 -8.71
CA MET A 1 22.69 53.66 -8.82
C MET A 1 21.70 53.08 -7.80
N LYS A 2 20.39 53.09 -8.09
CA LYS A 2 19.34 52.53 -7.21
C LYS A 2 18.08 52.15 -8.02
N LYS A 3 18.20 51.30 -9.05
CA LYS A 3 17.04 50.79 -9.81
C LYS A 3 17.23 49.37 -10.39
N LEU A 4 18.09 48.54 -9.78
CA LEU A 4 18.38 47.18 -10.29
C LEU A 4 18.16 46.06 -9.26
N LEU A 5 17.37 46.29 -8.21
CA LEU A 5 17.19 45.32 -7.13
C LEU A 5 15.75 44.79 -6.96
N ILE A 6 14.80 45.21 -7.81
CA ILE A 6 13.40 44.78 -7.68
C ILE A 6 13.05 43.65 -8.67
N SER A 7 13.95 43.27 -9.59
CA SER A 7 13.61 42.28 -10.63
C SER A 7 13.77 40.81 -10.19
N PHE A 8 14.38 40.51 -9.05
CA PHE A 8 14.67 39.11 -8.65
C PHE A 8 13.58 38.43 -7.80
N ILE A 9 12.61 39.18 -7.27
CA ILE A 9 11.56 38.61 -6.40
C ILE A 9 10.42 37.98 -7.21
N ALA A 10 10.23 38.34 -8.48
CA ALA A 10 9.16 37.81 -9.31
C ALA A 10 9.43 36.38 -9.86
N ILE A 11 10.66 35.86 -9.75
CA ILE A 11 11.02 34.54 -10.29
C ILE A 11 11.00 33.46 -9.17
N LEU A 12 11.00 33.85 -7.89
CA LEU A 12 11.09 32.90 -6.79
C LEU A 12 9.75 32.24 -6.39
N PHE A 13 8.62 32.70 -6.94
CA PHE A 13 7.28 32.16 -6.62
C PHE A 13 6.78 31.09 -7.60
N PHE A 14 7.55 30.73 -8.63
CA PHE A 14 7.15 29.68 -9.57
C PHE A 14 7.58 28.27 -9.16
N ILE A 15 8.33 28.12 -8.06
CA ILE A 15 8.88 26.83 -7.63
C ILE A 15 7.98 26.10 -6.61
N CYS A 16 7.06 26.81 -5.93
CA CYS A 16 6.24 26.20 -4.87
C CYS A 16 4.89 25.65 -5.35
N GLY A 17 4.59 25.73 -6.66
CA GLY A 17 3.28 25.41 -7.23
C GLY A 17 3.20 24.11 -8.02
N PHE A 18 4.30 23.40 -8.22
CA PHE A 18 4.25 22.05 -8.77
C PHE A 18 3.71 21.12 -7.68
N ASN A 19 2.38 21.08 -7.56
CA ASN A 19 1.70 19.84 -7.24
C ASN A 19 2.08 18.86 -8.35
N LEU A 20 3.24 18.22 -8.19
CA LEU A 20 3.50 16.91 -8.73
C LEU A 20 2.42 16.02 -8.11
N LYS A 21 1.22 16.06 -8.67
CA LYS A 21 0.50 14.82 -8.90
C LYS A 21 1.46 14.04 -9.77
N ALA A 22 2.36 13.30 -9.12
CA ALA A 22 3.06 12.21 -9.76
C ALA A 22 1.92 11.41 -10.38
N PHE A 23 1.80 11.52 -11.71
CA PHE A 23 1.07 10.55 -12.48
C PHE A 23 1.81 9.26 -12.18
N ALA A 24 1.33 8.53 -11.17
CA ALA A 24 1.74 7.16 -10.95
C ALA A 24 1.47 6.49 -12.28
N ALA A 25 2.54 6.15 -13.01
CA ALA A 25 2.41 5.29 -14.16
C ALA A 25 1.59 4.08 -13.69
N GLU A 26 0.58 3.72 -14.46
CA GLU A 26 -0.25 2.55 -14.14
C GLU A 26 0.70 1.36 -13.97
N GLU A 27 0.86 0.91 -12.72
CA GLU A 27 1.78 -0.16 -12.38
C GLU A 27 1.25 -1.42 -13.08
N VAL A 28 2.02 -1.94 -14.03
CA VAL A 28 1.69 -3.21 -14.66
C VAL A 28 2.06 -4.31 -13.67
N ILE A 29 1.04 -4.81 -12.95
CA ILE A 29 1.22 -5.84 -11.93
C ILE A 29 1.24 -7.22 -12.59
N ASP A 30 2.36 -7.92 -12.43
CA ASP A 30 2.50 -9.33 -12.82
C ASP A 30 2.00 -10.25 -11.69
N TYR A 31 0.68 -10.42 -11.64
CA TYR A 31 0.01 -11.27 -10.66
C TYR A 31 0.46 -12.73 -10.71
N GLN A 32 0.80 -13.26 -11.89
CA GLN A 32 1.23 -14.65 -12.01
C GLN A 32 2.57 -14.87 -11.32
N SER A 33 3.52 -13.94 -11.51
CA SER A 33 4.82 -13.99 -10.84
C SER A 33 4.68 -13.86 -9.33
N LEU A 34 3.81 -12.97 -8.84
CA LEU A 34 3.55 -12.82 -7.40
C LEU A 34 2.95 -14.07 -6.78
N TYR A 35 1.96 -14.69 -7.44
CA TYR A 35 1.35 -15.94 -6.99
C TYR A 35 2.37 -17.08 -6.93
N ASN A 36 3.19 -17.23 -7.97
CA ASN A 36 4.24 -18.24 -8.00
C ASN A 36 5.28 -17.99 -6.90
N GLN A 37 5.63 -16.73 -6.63
CA GLN A 37 6.55 -16.38 -5.55
C GLN A 37 5.96 -16.71 -4.17
N ALA A 38 4.68 -16.43 -3.93
CA ALA A 38 4.00 -16.80 -2.68
C ALA A 38 4.04 -18.31 -2.40
N ILE A 39 3.91 -19.14 -3.46
CA ILE A 39 4.04 -20.60 -3.35
C ILE A 39 5.48 -20.99 -3.04
N GLN A 40 6.46 -20.41 -3.73
CA GLN A 40 7.88 -20.69 -3.50
C GLN A 40 8.32 -20.34 -2.08
N GLU A 41 7.76 -19.26 -1.52
CA GLU A 41 8.03 -18.81 -0.15
C GLU A 41 7.23 -19.60 0.90
N GLY A 42 6.36 -20.53 0.48
CA GLY A 42 5.56 -21.36 1.38
C GLY A 42 4.40 -20.62 2.06
N VAL A 43 4.09 -19.40 1.61
CA VAL A 43 2.97 -18.58 2.11
C VAL A 43 1.64 -19.10 1.59
N LEU A 44 1.63 -19.58 0.35
CA LEU A 44 0.44 -20.06 -0.34
C LEU A 44 0.61 -21.54 -0.74
N ASP A 45 -0.40 -22.35 -0.43
CA ASP A 45 -0.53 -23.70 -1.00
C ASP A 45 -1.53 -23.66 -2.16
N GLN A 46 -1.04 -23.98 -3.36
CA GLN A 46 -1.84 -23.99 -4.58
C GLN A 46 -3.00 -25.01 -4.58
N ASN A 47 -2.95 -26.02 -3.70
CA ASN A 47 -4.04 -26.96 -3.53
C ASN A 47 -5.16 -26.40 -2.62
N SER A 48 -4.84 -25.37 -1.84
CA SER A 48 -5.74 -24.73 -0.89
C SER A 48 -6.35 -23.45 -1.46
N VAL A 49 -5.55 -22.62 -2.14
CA VAL A 49 -6.02 -21.39 -2.79
C VAL A 49 -5.57 -21.40 -4.25
N SER A 50 -6.51 -21.34 -5.18
CA SER A 50 -6.18 -21.32 -6.62
C SER A 50 -5.70 -19.95 -7.07
N TYR A 51 -4.98 -19.89 -8.20
CA TYR A 51 -4.56 -18.62 -8.80
C TYR A 51 -5.73 -17.66 -9.05
N ASN A 52 -6.84 -18.15 -9.60
CA ASN A 52 -7.99 -17.31 -9.91
C ASN A 52 -8.66 -16.75 -8.66
N GLU A 53 -8.72 -17.55 -7.59
CA GLU A 53 -9.23 -17.13 -6.30
C GLU A 53 -8.34 -16.07 -5.66
N TRP A 54 -7.02 -16.33 -5.60
CA TRP A 54 -6.04 -15.39 -5.09
C TRP A 54 -6.02 -14.07 -5.90
N LEU A 55 -6.12 -14.16 -7.23
CA LEU A 55 -6.19 -13.01 -8.12
C LEU A 55 -7.44 -12.17 -7.86
N LYS A 56 -8.58 -12.84 -7.65
CA LYS A 56 -9.84 -12.17 -7.32
C LYS A 56 -9.72 -11.41 -5.99
N GLN A 57 -9.25 -12.07 -4.94
CA GLN A 57 -9.01 -11.43 -3.64
C GLN A 57 -8.08 -10.21 -3.78
N ASN A 58 -7.00 -10.35 -4.56
CA ASN A 58 -6.06 -9.25 -4.76
C ASN A 58 -6.67 -8.05 -5.49
N LYS A 59 -7.49 -8.29 -6.52
CA LYS A 59 -8.13 -7.21 -7.28
C LYS A 59 -9.30 -6.56 -6.56
N GLU A 60 -10.11 -7.36 -5.86
CA GLU A 60 -11.39 -6.91 -5.30
C GLU A 60 -11.29 -6.49 -3.83
N GLU A 61 -10.30 -6.99 -3.09
CA GLU A 61 -10.19 -6.76 -1.64
C GLU A 61 -8.90 -5.99 -1.30
N PHE A 62 -7.74 -6.49 -1.72
CA PHE A 62 -6.45 -5.92 -1.30
C PHE A 62 -6.04 -4.66 -2.07
N MET A 63 -6.25 -4.61 -3.39
CA MET A 63 -5.96 -3.43 -4.21
C MET A 63 -6.73 -2.18 -3.72
N PRO A 64 -8.05 -2.25 -3.43
CA PRO A 64 -8.77 -1.13 -2.82
C PRO A 64 -8.16 -0.64 -1.49
N ILE A 65 -7.75 -1.58 -0.61
CA ILE A 65 -7.11 -1.24 0.67
C ILE A 65 -5.80 -0.49 0.44
N TYR A 66 -4.94 -0.97 -0.46
CA TYR A 66 -3.71 -0.30 -0.83
C TYR A 66 -3.96 1.11 -1.40
N GLN A 67 -4.91 1.23 -2.32
CA GLN A 67 -5.29 2.52 -2.90
C GLN A 67 -5.82 3.50 -1.84
N ASP A 68 -6.58 3.03 -0.87
CA ASP A 68 -7.07 3.86 0.22
C ASP A 68 -5.95 4.26 1.18
N GLY A 69 -4.98 3.38 1.42
CA GLY A 69 -3.74 3.72 2.14
C GLY A 69 -2.95 4.83 1.45
N LEU A 70 -2.82 4.78 0.12
CA LEU A 70 -2.17 5.83 -0.68
C LEU A 70 -2.91 7.17 -0.52
N LYS A 71 -4.24 7.16 -0.63
CA LYS A 71 -5.07 8.37 -0.46
C LYS A 71 -4.98 8.97 0.93
N GLN A 72 -4.88 8.13 1.95
CA GLN A 72 -4.79 8.54 3.35
C GLN A 72 -3.36 8.94 3.77
N GLY A 73 -2.35 8.71 2.92
CA GLY A 73 -0.96 9.01 3.22
C GLY A 73 -0.39 8.16 4.37
N VAL A 74 -0.86 6.92 4.52
CA VAL A 74 -0.42 6.04 5.62
C VAL A 74 0.99 5.49 5.43
N PHE A 75 1.50 5.53 4.20
CA PHE A 75 2.84 5.06 3.87
C PHE A 75 3.87 6.17 4.12
N LEU A 76 4.83 5.89 5.01
CA LEU A 76 5.93 6.82 5.33
C LEU A 76 6.87 7.04 4.13
N GLU A 77 6.98 6.04 3.27
CA GLU A 77 7.77 6.07 2.03
C GLU A 77 6.91 5.59 0.86
N PRO A 78 7.21 6.00 -0.39
CA PRO A 78 6.55 5.47 -1.57
C PRO A 78 6.72 3.95 -1.63
N LEU A 79 5.60 3.23 -1.74
CA LEU A 79 5.57 1.77 -1.74
C LEU A 79 4.72 1.33 -2.93
N SER A 80 5.25 0.47 -3.80
CA SER A 80 4.47 -0.11 -4.90
C SER A 80 3.46 -1.15 -4.40
N TYR A 81 2.47 -1.51 -5.22
CA TYR A 81 1.52 -2.55 -4.82
C TYR A 81 2.22 -3.88 -4.59
N ASN A 82 3.18 -4.22 -5.44
CA ASN A 82 3.93 -5.48 -5.34
C ASN A 82 4.72 -5.56 -4.03
N GLU A 83 5.40 -4.49 -3.63
CA GLU A 83 6.15 -4.43 -2.38
C GLU A 83 5.21 -4.47 -1.18
N TRP A 84 4.13 -3.68 -1.21
CA TRP A 84 3.11 -3.69 -0.16
C TRP A 84 2.51 -5.09 0.03
N LEU A 85 2.17 -5.76 -1.07
CA LEU A 85 1.56 -7.07 -1.01
C LEU A 85 2.51 -8.13 -0.40
N LYS A 86 3.80 -8.07 -0.71
CA LYS A 86 4.83 -8.93 -0.08
C LYS A 86 4.93 -8.70 1.42
N LEU A 87 4.95 -7.43 1.84
CA LEU A 87 4.97 -7.07 3.26
C LEU A 87 3.70 -7.52 4.00
N ASN A 88 2.58 -7.63 3.28
CA ASN A 88 1.30 -8.14 3.80
C ASN A 88 1.09 -9.63 3.50
N ASN A 89 2.18 -10.39 3.45
CA ASN A 89 2.17 -11.85 3.32
C ASN A 89 1.32 -12.35 2.14
N TYR A 90 1.43 -11.68 0.99
CA TYR A 90 0.67 -11.98 -0.23
C TYR A 90 -0.86 -11.97 -0.06
N GLY A 91 -1.36 -11.23 0.94
CA GLY A 91 -2.78 -11.21 1.28
C GLY A 91 -3.26 -12.49 1.97
N GLN A 92 -2.35 -13.33 2.47
CA GLN A 92 -2.67 -14.56 3.18
C GLN A 92 -2.43 -14.40 4.68
N ALA A 93 -3.24 -15.06 5.48
CA ALA A 93 -2.98 -15.16 6.92
C ALA A 93 -1.65 -15.89 7.16
N PRO A 94 -0.88 -15.52 8.21
CA PRO A 94 0.33 -16.26 8.56
C PRO A 94 0.00 -17.74 8.82
N MET A 95 0.77 -18.65 8.23
CA MET A 95 0.68 -20.08 8.55
C MET A 95 1.54 -20.37 9.79
N GLY A 96 0.95 -20.91 10.86
CA GLY A 96 1.65 -21.23 12.10
C GLY A 96 0.76 -21.25 13.33
N ASP A 97 1.36 -21.48 14.50
CA ASP A 97 0.65 -21.51 15.78
C ASP A 97 0.12 -20.10 16.11
N THR A 98 -1.20 -19.93 15.99
CA THR A 98 -1.87 -18.64 16.22
C THR A 98 -2.02 -18.29 17.70
N GLU A 99 -1.53 -19.15 18.61
CA GLU A 99 -1.54 -18.91 20.07
C GLU A 99 -0.88 -17.57 20.44
N PHE A 100 0.04 -17.05 19.61
CA PHE A 100 0.65 -15.73 19.81
C PHE A 100 -0.30 -14.55 19.57
N PHE A 101 -1.37 -14.75 18.79
CA PHE A 101 -2.37 -13.73 18.45
C PHE A 101 -3.65 -13.81 19.28
N ASP A 102 -3.85 -14.91 20.02
CA ASP A 102 -5.03 -15.11 20.88
C ASP A 102 -5.11 -14.09 22.04
N ASP A 103 -3.98 -13.47 22.42
CA ASP A 103 -3.93 -12.44 23.47
C ASP A 103 -3.94 -10.99 22.94
N VAL A 104 -3.95 -10.79 21.62
CA VAL A 104 -3.98 -9.46 21.03
C VAL A 104 -5.43 -9.09 20.72
N THR A 105 -6.16 -8.54 21.69
CA THR A 105 -7.44 -7.87 21.40
C THR A 105 -7.15 -6.59 20.58
N PRO A 106 -7.49 -6.52 19.28
CA PRO A 106 -7.23 -5.32 18.51
C PRO A 106 -8.13 -4.19 19.01
N LYS A 107 -7.56 -3.21 19.72
CA LYS A 107 -8.27 -1.98 20.10
C LYS A 107 -8.22 -1.00 18.93
N GLY A 108 -9.10 -1.20 17.96
CA GLY A 108 -9.37 -0.20 16.92
C GLY A 108 -10.29 0.89 17.46
N SER A 109 -9.87 2.16 17.35
CA SER A 109 -10.75 3.31 17.54
C SER A 109 -11.08 3.90 16.17
N TRP A 110 -12.35 3.83 15.77
CA TRP A 110 -12.85 4.50 14.56
C TRP A 110 -13.95 5.47 14.97
N GLY A 111 -13.76 6.76 14.66
CA GLY A 111 -14.77 7.80 14.96
C GLY A 111 -15.11 7.97 16.46
N GLY A 112 -14.22 7.62 17.38
CA GLY A 112 -14.46 7.74 18.82
C GLY A 112 -15.14 6.53 19.48
N PHE A 113 -15.41 5.45 18.72
CA PHE A 113 -15.89 4.18 19.28
C PHE A 113 -14.73 3.18 19.37
N THR A 114 -14.55 2.59 20.55
CA THR A 114 -13.65 1.44 20.73
C THR A 114 -14.42 0.19 20.36
N LEU A 115 -14.03 -0.49 19.29
CA LEU A 115 -14.53 -1.84 19.02
C LEU A 115 -13.80 -2.79 19.98
N LYS A 116 -14.56 -3.41 20.89
CA LYS A 116 -14.11 -4.58 21.65
C LYS A 116 -14.70 -5.80 20.95
N ALA A 117 -13.83 -6.68 20.45
CA ALA A 117 -14.20 -8.05 20.15
C ALA A 117 -14.34 -8.82 21.46
#